data_AF-A0A9Q5P2F8-F1
#
_entry.id   AF-A0A9Q5P2F8-F1
#
_cell.length_a   1.000
_cell.length_b   1.000
_cell.length_c   1.000
_cell.angle_alpha   90.00
_cell.angle_beta   90.00
_cell.angle_gamma   90.00
#
_symmetry.space_group_name_H-M   'P 1'
#
loop_
_entity.id
_entity.type
_entity.pdbx_description
1 polymer ?
#
loop_
_entity_poly.entity_id
_entity_poly.type
_entity_poly.pdbx_seq_one_letter_code
_entity_poly.pdbx_strand_id
1 'polypeptide(L)'
;MQIKQKYQLSKVVQVLEKVLYEKDKDIFLSAKDRFHFITDYHYNDTVFYEHILKLVHKELFNILAEVDFEDEAFSILDEVTMTLSDVMNEDKEIYYYSVTDNTGEHEHTTDREGHVIGILEWALDYIVGNIEVE
;
A
#
# COMPACT_ATOMS: atom_id res chain seq x y z
N MET A 1 -3.73 -18.51 -9.36
CA MET A 1 -4.41 -17.31 -9.87
C MET A 1 -4.38 -17.28 -11.41
N GLN A 2 -5.42 -16.80 -12.10
CA GLN A 2 -5.43 -16.74 -13.58
C GLN A 2 -4.78 -15.45 -14.13
N ILE A 3 -4.49 -15.44 -15.44
CA ILE A 3 -3.78 -14.33 -16.13
C ILE A 3 -4.48 -12.98 -15.93
N LYS A 4 -5.83 -12.95 -15.97
CA LYS A 4 -6.60 -11.72 -15.78
C LYS A 4 -6.34 -11.11 -14.40
N GLN A 5 -6.40 -11.91 -13.34
CA GLN A 5 -6.17 -11.43 -11.97
C GLN A 5 -4.71 -11.05 -11.75
N LYS A 6 -3.75 -11.81 -12.33
CA LYS A 6 -2.32 -11.42 -12.33
C LYS A 6 -2.10 -10.04 -12.95
N TYR A 7 -2.73 -9.77 -14.10
CA TYR A 7 -2.65 -8.46 -14.76
C TYR A 7 -3.28 -7.34 -13.92
N GLN A 8 -4.42 -7.59 -13.27
CA GLN A 8 -5.04 -6.60 -12.37
C GLN A 8 -4.14 -6.32 -11.17
N LEU A 9 -3.55 -7.37 -10.58
CA LEU A 9 -2.63 -7.24 -9.45
C LEU A 9 -1.37 -6.47 -9.85
N SER A 10 -0.82 -6.71 -11.05
CA SER A 10 0.36 -5.95 -11.50
C SER A 10 0.07 -4.46 -11.70
N LYS A 11 -1.18 -4.08 -12.00
CA LYS A 11 -1.60 -2.67 -11.96
C LYS A 11 -1.63 -2.09 -10.56
N VAL A 12 -2.07 -2.84 -9.55
CA VAL A 12 -2.04 -2.40 -8.15
C VAL A 12 -0.60 -2.20 -7.70
N VAL A 13 0.28 -3.17 -7.98
CA VAL A 13 1.72 -3.10 -7.67
C VAL A 13 2.37 -1.89 -8.34
N GLN A 14 2.10 -1.65 -9.63
CA GLN A 14 2.60 -0.47 -10.34
C GLN A 14 2.14 0.85 -9.71
N VAL A 15 0.90 0.91 -9.18
CA VAL A 15 0.40 2.10 -8.47
C VAL A 15 1.15 2.30 -7.15
N LEU A 16 1.35 1.23 -6.36
CA LEU A 16 2.10 1.26 -5.10
C LEU A 16 3.54 1.73 -5.31
N GLU A 17 4.29 1.08 -6.21
CA GLU A 17 5.67 1.45 -6.55
C GLU A 17 5.79 2.91 -6.99
N LYS A 18 4.81 3.37 -7.77
CA LYS A 18 4.77 4.75 -8.26
C LYS A 18 4.54 5.72 -7.10
N VAL A 19 3.51 5.50 -6.29
CA VAL A 19 3.19 6.40 -5.18
C VAL A 19 4.30 6.47 -4.13
N LEU A 20 4.92 5.32 -3.83
CA LEU A 20 5.95 5.22 -2.79
C LEU A 20 7.32 5.73 -3.28
N TYR A 21 7.71 5.45 -4.52
CA TYR A 21 9.08 5.66 -5.00
C TYR A 21 9.22 6.62 -6.20
N GLU A 22 8.17 7.36 -6.59
CA GLU A 22 8.28 8.34 -7.70
C GLU A 22 9.29 9.47 -7.43
N LYS A 23 9.51 9.86 -6.18
CA LYS A 23 10.47 10.92 -5.84
C LYS A 23 11.91 10.55 -6.14
N ASP A 24 12.23 9.26 -6.15
CA ASP A 24 13.57 8.75 -6.43
C ASP A 24 13.85 8.62 -7.94
N LYS A 25 12.89 9.00 -8.81
CA LYS A 25 12.93 8.76 -10.26
C LYS A 25 13.09 10.04 -11.12
N ASP A 26 13.56 11.16 -10.57
CA ASP A 26 13.75 12.44 -11.30
C ASP A 26 12.50 12.90 -12.09
N ILE A 27 11.32 12.79 -11.49
CA ILE A 27 10.04 13.08 -12.15
C ILE A 27 9.65 14.55 -11.95
N PHE A 28 9.30 15.23 -13.05
CA PHE A 28 8.91 16.66 -13.06
C PHE A 28 7.69 16.99 -12.18
N LEU A 29 6.73 16.06 -12.06
CA LEU A 29 5.59 16.13 -11.14
C LEU A 29 5.25 14.73 -10.63
N SER A 30 5.38 14.47 -9.34
CA SER A 30 4.95 13.20 -8.73
C SER A 30 3.42 13.08 -8.70
N ALA A 31 2.89 11.89 -8.43
CA ALA A 31 1.46 11.65 -8.22
C ALA A 31 0.92 12.51 -7.08
N LYS A 32 1.74 12.70 -6.05
CA LYS A 32 1.47 13.59 -4.93
C LYS A 32 1.36 15.06 -5.38
N ASP A 33 2.30 15.54 -6.19
CA ASP A 33 2.27 16.91 -6.72
C ASP A 33 1.03 17.12 -7.61
N ARG A 34 0.68 16.13 -8.44
CA ARG A 34 -0.53 16.17 -9.26
C ARG A 34 -1.80 16.19 -8.41
N PHE A 35 -1.86 15.40 -7.35
CA PHE A 35 -3.01 15.37 -6.43
C PHE A 35 -3.20 16.72 -5.76
N HIS A 36 -2.14 17.32 -5.23
CA HIS A 36 -2.20 18.65 -4.64
C HIS A 36 -2.58 19.71 -5.67
N PHE A 37 -2.04 19.65 -6.88
CA PHE A 37 -2.41 20.58 -7.94
C PHE A 37 -3.90 20.50 -8.30
N ILE A 38 -4.48 19.30 -8.42
CA ILE A 38 -5.90 19.11 -8.76
C ILE A 38 -6.82 19.52 -7.61
N THR A 39 -6.35 19.40 -6.38
CA THR A 39 -7.13 19.70 -5.17
C THR A 39 -6.88 21.11 -4.64
N ASP A 40 -6.25 21.97 -5.44
CA ASP A 40 -5.86 23.33 -5.05
C ASP A 40 -5.13 23.37 -3.70
N TYR A 41 -4.29 22.37 -3.42
CA TYR A 41 -3.52 22.19 -2.19
C TYR A 41 -4.36 22.16 -0.89
N HIS A 42 -5.66 21.88 -0.99
CA HIS A 42 -6.55 21.83 0.17
C HIS A 42 -6.30 20.61 1.08
N TYR A 43 -5.72 19.55 0.51
CA TYR A 43 -5.42 18.32 1.23
C TYR A 43 -3.92 18.20 1.47
N ASN A 44 -3.56 17.65 2.64
CA ASN A 44 -2.18 17.37 2.99
C ASN A 44 -1.76 15.97 2.48
N ASP A 45 -0.47 15.67 2.66
CA ASP A 45 0.14 14.41 2.28
C ASP A 45 -0.55 13.21 2.96
N THR A 46 -0.93 13.33 4.24
CA THR A 46 -1.68 12.29 4.96
C THR A 46 -2.97 11.90 4.22
N VAL A 47 -3.79 12.88 3.81
CA VAL A 47 -5.05 12.62 3.09
C VAL A 47 -4.80 11.99 1.72
N PHE A 48 -3.70 12.34 1.06
CA PHE A 48 -3.28 11.68 -0.17
C PHE A 48 -2.99 10.19 0.05
N TYR A 49 -2.15 9.84 1.04
CA TYR A 49 -1.82 8.44 1.31
C TYR A 49 -3.04 7.64 1.81
N GLU A 50 -3.94 8.24 2.58
CA GLU A 50 -5.21 7.60 2.95
C GLU A 50 -6.14 7.35 1.76
N HIS A 51 -6.12 8.21 0.74
CA HIS A 51 -6.82 7.95 -0.52
C HIS A 51 -6.21 6.77 -1.26
N ILE A 52 -4.88 6.67 -1.30
CA ILE A 52 -4.18 5.55 -1.93
C ILE A 52 -4.49 4.24 -1.18
N LEU A 53 -4.47 4.25 0.15
CA LEU A 53 -4.87 3.12 0.99
C LEU A 53 -6.27 2.59 0.62
N LYS A 54 -7.26 3.49 0.55
CA LYS A 54 -8.64 3.14 0.16
C LYS A 54 -8.73 2.58 -1.26
N LEU A 55 -7.97 3.16 -2.19
CA LEU A 55 -7.94 2.72 -3.58
C LEU A 55 -7.35 1.31 -3.69
N VAL A 56 -6.18 1.09 -3.08
CA VAL A 56 -5.48 -0.21 -3.11
C VAL A 56 -6.35 -1.29 -2.46
N HIS A 57 -6.89 -1.03 -1.27
CA HIS A 57 -7.82 -1.95 -0.60
C HIS A 57 -8.98 -2.37 -1.52
N LYS A 58 -9.63 -1.39 -2.18
CA LYS A 58 -10.76 -1.65 -3.07
C LYS A 58 -10.35 -2.52 -4.26
N GLU A 59 -9.22 -2.23 -4.90
CA GLU A 59 -8.76 -3.01 -6.05
C GLU A 59 -8.34 -4.44 -5.65
N LEU A 60 -7.67 -4.61 -4.51
CA LEU A 60 -7.33 -5.94 -3.98
C LEU A 60 -8.60 -6.74 -3.64
N PHE A 61 -9.60 -6.12 -3.03
CA PHE A 61 -10.89 -6.76 -2.75
C PHE A 61 -11.60 -7.23 -4.03
N ASN A 62 -11.55 -6.44 -5.10
CA ASN A 62 -12.11 -6.83 -6.40
C ASN A 62 -11.38 -8.03 -7.01
N ILE A 63 -10.05 -8.09 -6.87
CA ILE A 63 -9.24 -9.22 -7.34
C ILE A 63 -9.58 -10.47 -6.52
N LEU A 64 -9.58 -10.37 -5.19
CA LEU A 64 -9.94 -11.45 -4.27
C LEU A 64 -11.29 -12.09 -4.58
N ALA A 65 -12.30 -11.28 -4.92
CA ALA A 65 -13.62 -11.78 -5.30
C ALA A 65 -13.62 -12.70 -6.54
N GLU A 66 -12.55 -12.67 -7.34
CA GLU A 66 -12.37 -13.51 -8.53
C GLU A 66 -11.28 -14.59 -8.37
N VAL A 67 -10.56 -14.64 -7.25
CA VAL A 67 -9.52 -15.64 -6.98
C VAL A 67 -10.14 -16.85 -6.26
N ASP A 68 -9.71 -18.05 -6.65
CA ASP A 68 -10.15 -19.29 -6.00
C ASP A 68 -9.65 -19.34 -4.55
N PHE A 69 -10.51 -19.71 -3.61
CA PHE A 69 -10.18 -19.76 -2.18
C PHE A 69 -9.07 -20.76 -1.86
N GLU A 70 -8.92 -21.81 -2.68
CA GLU A 70 -7.85 -22.80 -2.52
C GLU A 70 -6.50 -22.33 -3.10
N ASP A 71 -6.47 -21.19 -3.80
CA ASP A 71 -5.24 -20.63 -4.35
C ASP A 71 -4.40 -19.99 -3.25
N GLU A 72 -3.10 -20.28 -3.20
CA GLU A 72 -2.19 -19.68 -2.21
C GLU A 72 -2.19 -18.14 -2.28
N ALA A 73 -2.38 -17.57 -3.49
CA ALA A 73 -2.50 -16.13 -3.67
C ALA A 73 -3.74 -15.54 -2.96
N PHE A 74 -4.81 -16.32 -2.76
CA PHE A 74 -5.98 -15.86 -2.02
C PHE A 74 -5.59 -15.46 -0.60
N SER A 75 -4.91 -16.35 0.13
CA SER A 75 -4.53 -16.11 1.53
C SER A 75 -3.64 -14.87 1.67
N ILE A 76 -2.70 -14.69 0.74
CA ILE A 76 -1.80 -13.54 0.71
C ILE A 76 -2.57 -12.24 0.47
N LEU A 77 -3.44 -12.22 -0.55
CA LEU A 77 -4.22 -11.02 -0.87
C LEU A 77 -5.25 -10.70 0.22
N ASP A 78 -5.82 -11.72 0.86
CA ASP A 78 -6.80 -11.58 1.95
C ASP A 78 -6.14 -10.94 3.18
N GLU A 79 -4.98 -11.43 3.58
CA GLU A 79 -4.20 -10.85 4.69
C GLU A 79 -3.87 -9.38 4.47
N VAL A 80 -3.39 -9.04 3.27
CA VAL A 80 -3.12 -7.64 2.91
C VAL A 80 -4.41 -6.82 2.98
N THR A 81 -5.47 -7.30 2.33
CA THR A 81 -6.75 -6.56 2.25
C THR A 81 -7.33 -6.33 3.64
N MET A 82 -7.33 -7.33 4.51
CA MET A 82 -7.80 -7.21 5.89
C MET A 82 -6.94 -6.23 6.69
N THR A 83 -5.61 -6.28 6.55
CA THR A 83 -4.70 -5.34 7.22
C THR A 83 -4.97 -3.89 6.77
N LEU A 84 -5.16 -3.65 5.47
CA LEU A 84 -5.50 -2.32 4.97
C LEU A 84 -6.87 -1.86 5.52
N SER A 85 -7.83 -2.77 5.63
CA SER A 85 -9.13 -2.50 6.25
C SER A 85 -9.00 -2.07 7.71
N ASP A 86 -8.20 -2.78 8.49
CA ASP A 86 -7.99 -2.44 9.90
C ASP A 86 -7.36 -1.06 10.04
N VAL A 87 -6.29 -0.78 9.27
CA VAL A 87 -5.59 0.51 9.28
C VAL A 87 -6.49 1.68 8.86
N MET A 88 -7.45 1.46 7.96
CA MET A 88 -8.46 2.47 7.60
C MET A 88 -9.39 2.84 8.75
N ASN A 89 -9.59 1.93 9.72
CA ASN A 89 -10.47 2.11 10.87
C ASN A 89 -9.73 2.54 12.15
N GLU A 90 -8.41 2.69 12.10
CA GLU A 90 -7.62 3.19 13.22
C GLU A 90 -7.69 4.72 13.35
N ASP A 91 -7.68 5.20 14.59
CA ASP A 91 -7.77 6.63 14.95
C ASP A 91 -6.69 7.07 15.95
N LYS A 92 -5.58 6.33 16.02
CA LYS A 92 -4.46 6.62 16.93
C LYS A 92 -3.68 7.86 16.46
N GLU A 93 -3.21 8.66 17.41
CA GLU A 93 -2.32 9.80 17.12
C GLU A 93 -0.85 9.38 16.95
N ILE A 94 -0.44 8.32 17.65
CA ILE A 94 0.93 7.80 17.65
C ILE A 94 0.89 6.30 17.35
N TYR A 95 1.71 5.89 16.39
CA TYR A 95 1.87 4.50 15.97
C TYR A 95 3.25 4.00 16.34
N TYR A 96 3.32 2.74 16.76
CA TYR A 96 4.55 2.08 17.18
C TYR A 96 4.90 0.98 16.19
N TYR A 97 6.17 0.88 15.83
CA TYR A 97 6.68 -0.20 14.99
C TYR A 97 8.10 -0.55 15.42
N SER A 98 8.57 -1.74 15.08
CA SER A 98 9.94 -2.15 15.33
C SER A 98 10.67 -2.47 14.04
N VAL A 99 11.95 -2.11 13.99
CA VAL A 99 12.86 -2.43 12.89
C VAL A 99 13.95 -3.34 13.44
N THR A 100 14.13 -4.49 12.80
CA THR A 100 15.24 -5.39 13.13
C THR A 100 16.39 -5.16 12.17
N ASP A 101 17.56 -4.79 12.71
CA ASP A 101 18.80 -4.66 11.96
C ASP A 101 19.92 -5.55 12.54
N ASN A 102 21.14 -5.40 12.02
CA ASN A 102 22.31 -6.18 12.45
C ASN A 102 22.70 -5.94 13.93
N THR A 103 22.09 -4.97 14.60
CA THR A 103 22.36 -4.59 15.99
C THR A 103 21.22 -4.92 16.95
N GLY A 104 20.06 -5.34 16.44
CA GLY A 104 18.93 -5.79 17.24
C GLY A 104 17.59 -5.27 16.74
N GLU A 105 16.54 -5.44 17.54
CA GLU A 105 15.23 -4.86 17.33
C GLU A 105 15.16 -3.47 17.99
N HIS A 106 14.73 -2.47 17.22
CA HIS A 106 14.63 -1.08 17.67
C HIS A 106 13.19 -0.62 17.55
N GLU A 107 12.63 -0.10 18.64
CA GLU A 107 11.30 0.49 18.66
C GLU A 107 11.33 1.93 18.12
N HIS A 108 10.36 2.23 17.28
CA HIS A 108 10.15 3.54 16.67
C HIS A 108 8.71 3.98 16.84
N THR A 109 8.51 5.30 16.71
CA THR A 109 7.18 5.89 16.64
C THR A 109 7.02 6.66 15.36
N THR A 110 5.78 6.75 14.88
CA THR A 110 5.44 7.52 13.70
C THR A 110 4.05 8.15 13.84
N ASP A 111 3.78 9.15 13.02
CA ASP A 111 2.47 9.77 12.89
C ASP A 111 1.58 8.98 11.92
N ARG A 112 0.36 9.47 11.68
CA ARG A 112 -0.59 8.81 10.77
C ARG A 112 -0.05 8.68 9.35
N GLU A 113 0.64 9.70 8.85
CA GLU A 113 1.20 9.67 7.49
C GLU A 113 2.26 8.58 7.37
N GLY A 114 3.25 8.58 8.26
CA GLY A 114 4.31 7.57 8.22
C GLY A 114 3.78 6.16 8.50
N HIS A 115 2.75 6.01 9.33
CA HIS A 115 2.09 4.71 9.53
C HIS A 115 1.44 4.18 8.25
N VAL A 116 0.65 5.02 7.55
CA VAL A 116 0.00 4.61 6.30
C VAL A 116 1.03 4.31 5.20
N ILE A 117 2.10 5.11 5.10
CA ILE A 117 3.21 4.84 4.18
C ILE A 117 3.82 3.46 4.47
N GLY A 118 4.20 3.19 5.73
CA GLY A 118 4.81 1.92 6.11
C GLY A 118 3.91 0.71 5.85
N ILE A 119 2.60 0.84 6.03
CA ILE A 119 1.63 -0.22 5.70
C ILE A 119 1.54 -0.45 4.19
N LEU A 120 1.58 0.62 3.38
CA LEU A 120 1.60 0.49 1.92
C LEU A 120 2.91 -0.14 1.40
N GLU A 121 4.05 0.18 2.02
CA GLU A 121 5.34 -0.46 1.74
C GLU A 121 5.31 -1.94 2.09
N TRP A 122 4.85 -2.28 3.30
CA TRP A 122 4.67 -3.69 3.71
C TRP A 122 3.75 -4.43 2.75
N ALA A 123 2.62 -3.85 2.35
CA ALA A 123 1.69 -4.47 1.42
C ALA A 123 2.34 -4.76 0.06
N LEU A 124 3.12 -3.82 -0.46
CA LEU A 124 3.88 -3.99 -1.70
C LEU A 124 4.89 -5.14 -1.58
N ASP A 125 5.74 -5.09 -0.55
CA ASP A 125 6.78 -6.10 -0.31
C ASP A 125 6.19 -7.49 -0.08
N TYR A 126 5.08 -7.57 0.67
CA TYR A 126 4.40 -8.83 0.94
C TYR A 126 3.77 -9.43 -0.32
N ILE A 127 3.14 -8.60 -1.17
CA ILE A 127 2.58 -9.07 -2.45
C ILE A 127 3.70 -9.55 -3.37
N VAL A 128 4.70 -8.72 -3.65
CA VAL A 128 5.77 -9.02 -4.62
C VAL A 128 6.68 -10.15 -4.12
N GLY A 129 6.87 -10.26 -2.80
CA GLY A 129 7.67 -11.31 -2.19
C GLY A 129 7.01 -12.70 -2.20
N ASN A 130 5.68 -12.77 -2.28
CA ASN A 130 4.93 -14.02 -2.21
C ASN A 130 4.16 -14.38 -3.49
N ILE A 131 3.93 -13.42 -4.39
CA ILE A 131 3.18 -13.62 -5.63
C ILE A 131 4.00 -13.14 -6.82
N GLU A 132 4.14 -14.00 -7.83
CA GLU A 132 4.71 -13.61 -9.11
C GLU A 132 3.74 -12.69 -9.88
N VAL A 133 4.05 -11.40 -9.86
CA VAL A 133 3.41 -10.33 -10.63
C VAL A 133 4.26 -10.01 -11.86
N GLU A 134 3.69 -10.19 -13.05
CA GLU A 134 4.29 -9.84 -14.36
C GLU A 134 3.90 -8.43 -14.83
#